data_AF-A0A1G9X0J9-F1
#
_entry.id   AF-A0A1G9X0J9-F1
#
_cell.length_a   1.000
_cell.length_b   1.000
_cell.length_c   1.000
_cell.angle_alpha   90.00
_cell.angle_beta   90.00
_cell.angle_gamma   90.00
#
_symmetry.space_group_name_H-M   'P 1'
#
loop_
_entity.id
_entity.type
_entity.pdbx_description
1 polymer ?
#
loop_
_entity_poly.entity_id
_entity_poly.type
_entity_poly.pdbx_seq_one_letter_code
_entity_poly.pdbx_strand_id
1 'polypeptide(L)'
;MIWKKVTKHMMYEQLKWAAIYFLVITLIHIGLAILSTIYAFERDDFITFSHSSVTIFMLTLGILSAYSFMPRLIQNGVTRKDYFMGGSVSAVGLTVVLTFAALVMTFLDYSLVKPEAVHSLLGEFSGNWTAVTLYYSISSLIMYYIGWFISIGYYRYGWVIGFVFIGISFILIGLNDHIWEVEFLKGAAKWLPFNVDNPSIAFSLISSVILFIILLTSIRSITRRIRIKM
;
A
#
# COMPACT_ATOMS: atom_id res chain seq x y z
N MET A 1 9.11 -22.02 -14.49
CA MET A 1 8.52 -20.82 -15.16
C MET A 1 9.26 -19.58 -14.65
N ILE A 2 9.69 -18.69 -15.55
CA ILE A 2 10.62 -17.59 -15.23
C ILE A 2 10.03 -16.61 -14.19
N TRP A 3 8.70 -16.37 -14.22
CA TRP A 3 8.03 -15.47 -13.27
C TRP A 3 8.28 -15.81 -11.79
N LYS A 4 8.44 -17.09 -11.42
CA LYS A 4 8.72 -17.48 -10.02
C LYS A 4 10.07 -16.95 -9.54
N LYS A 5 11.07 -16.95 -10.42
CA LYS A 5 12.40 -16.38 -10.11
C LYS A 5 12.29 -14.86 -9.98
N VAL A 6 11.57 -14.22 -10.90
CA VAL A 6 11.30 -12.78 -10.86
C VAL A 6 10.64 -12.37 -9.54
N THR A 7 9.60 -13.08 -9.10
CA THR A 7 8.95 -12.86 -7.81
C THR A 7 9.95 -12.91 -6.66
N LYS A 8 10.77 -13.96 -6.58
CA LYS A 8 11.74 -14.11 -5.48
C LYS A 8 12.76 -12.95 -5.47
N HIS A 9 13.28 -12.57 -6.62
CA HIS A 9 14.26 -11.48 -6.72
C HIS A 9 13.65 -10.12 -6.39
N MET A 10 12.48 -9.78 -6.96
CA MET A 10 11.80 -8.52 -6.67
C MET A 10 11.40 -8.43 -5.21
N MET A 11 10.82 -9.50 -4.65
CA MET A 11 10.38 -9.52 -3.26
C MET A 11 11.56 -9.40 -2.31
N TYR A 12 12.68 -10.07 -2.58
CA TYR A 12 13.88 -9.97 -1.77
C TYR A 12 14.45 -8.55 -1.76
N GLU A 13 14.53 -7.90 -2.92
CA GLU A 13 14.97 -6.51 -2.97
C GLU A 13 13.99 -5.62 -2.22
N GLN A 14 12.69 -5.69 -2.49
CA GLN A 14 11.68 -4.88 -1.79
C GLN A 14 11.70 -5.10 -0.27
N LEU A 15 11.91 -6.33 0.20
CA LEU A 15 11.98 -6.66 1.61
C LEU A 15 13.18 -6.04 2.33
N LYS A 16 14.33 -5.86 1.66
CA LYS A 16 15.47 -5.14 2.27
C LYS A 16 15.11 -3.70 2.61
N TRP A 17 14.44 -3.02 1.69
CA TRP A 17 14.00 -1.63 1.88
C TRP A 17 12.89 -1.58 2.93
N ALA A 18 11.96 -2.54 2.88
CA ALA A 18 10.89 -2.67 3.86
C ALA A 18 11.42 -2.94 5.27
N ALA A 19 12.50 -3.71 5.44
CA ALA A 19 13.11 -3.98 6.73
C ALA A 19 13.72 -2.71 7.35
N ILE A 20 14.44 -1.91 6.56
CA ILE A 20 14.98 -0.61 7.02
C ILE A 20 13.84 0.33 7.39
N TYR A 21 12.85 0.45 6.51
CA TYR A 21 11.64 1.24 6.75
C TYR A 21 10.96 0.82 8.07
N PHE A 22 10.71 -0.49 8.24
CA PHE A 22 10.00 -1.03 9.40
C PHE A 22 10.77 -0.79 10.71
N LEU A 23 12.10 -0.93 10.67
CA LEU A 23 12.97 -0.63 11.80
C LEU A 23 12.86 0.85 12.20
N VAL A 24 12.90 1.77 11.23
CA VAL A 24 12.82 3.21 11.50
C VAL A 24 11.48 3.58 12.12
N ILE A 25 10.35 3.13 11.54
CA ILE A 25 9.02 3.45 12.11
C ILE A 25 8.85 2.86 13.52
N THR A 26 9.43 1.69 13.77
CA THR A 26 9.36 1.03 15.08
C THR A 26 10.14 1.82 16.12
N LEU A 27 11.35 2.28 15.80
CA LEU A 27 12.14 3.12 16.70
C LEU A 27 11.43 4.44 17.01
N ILE A 28 10.81 5.08 16.00
CA ILE A 28 10.03 6.29 16.20
C ILE A 28 8.85 6.02 17.14
N HIS A 29 8.11 4.92 16.91
CA HIS A 29 6.96 4.57 17.72
C HIS A 29 7.33 4.26 19.18
N ILE A 30 8.44 3.58 19.42
CA ILE A 30 8.99 3.34 20.76
C ILE A 30 9.39 4.67 21.42
N GLY A 31 10.06 5.57 20.69
CA GLY A 31 10.40 6.90 21.18
C GLY A 31 9.17 7.70 21.60
N LEU A 32 8.10 7.65 20.79
CA LEU A 32 6.81 8.26 21.13
C LEU A 32 6.15 7.61 22.34
N ALA A 33 6.27 6.28 22.51
CA ALA A 33 5.75 5.57 23.69
C ALA A 33 6.46 5.99 24.99
N ILE A 34 7.77 6.20 24.93
CA ILE A 34 8.54 6.70 26.08
C ILE A 34 8.12 8.14 26.41
N LEU A 35 8.03 9.00 25.38
CA LEU A 35 7.62 10.39 25.55
C LEU A 35 6.19 10.53 26.07
N SER A 36 5.25 9.70 25.59
CA SER A 36 3.86 9.72 26.05
C SER A 36 3.74 9.38 27.53
N THR A 37 4.60 8.47 28.02
CA THR A 37 4.66 8.12 29.45
C THR A 37 5.20 9.27 30.31
N ILE A 38 6.10 10.10 29.77
CA ILE A 38 6.71 11.23 30.51
C ILE A 38 5.79 12.46 30.52
N TYR A 39 5.21 12.79 29.37
CA TYR A 39 4.45 14.03 29.14
C TYR A 39 2.93 13.83 29.18
N ALA A 40 2.46 12.60 29.41
CA ALA A 40 1.04 12.24 29.50
C ALA A 40 0.19 12.72 28.31
N PHE A 41 0.73 12.60 27.08
CA PHE A 41 -0.05 12.84 25.87
C PHE A 41 -0.58 11.53 25.28
N GLU A 42 -1.67 11.64 24.54
CA GLU A 42 -2.38 10.53 23.91
C GLU A 42 -1.60 9.96 22.72
N ARG A 43 -1.62 8.64 22.56
CA ARG A 43 -0.87 7.93 21.52
C ARG A 43 -1.74 6.89 20.82
N ASP A 44 -1.61 6.80 19.51
CA ASP A 44 -2.24 5.76 18.71
C ASP A 44 -1.55 4.39 18.88
N ASP A 45 -2.26 3.31 18.55
CA ASP A 45 -1.65 1.99 18.46
C ASP A 45 -0.71 1.86 17.24
N PHE A 46 0.14 0.83 17.24
CA PHE A 46 1.14 0.68 16.18
C PHE A 46 0.52 0.54 14.79
N ILE A 47 -0.60 -0.19 14.64
CA ILE A 47 -1.24 -0.41 13.34
C ILE A 47 -1.82 0.89 12.77
N THR A 48 -2.43 1.74 13.60
CA THR A 48 -2.94 3.06 13.18
C THR A 48 -1.78 3.98 12.82
N PHE A 49 -0.77 4.06 13.69
CA PHE A 49 0.42 4.88 13.46
C PHE A 49 1.16 4.49 12.17
N SER A 50 1.35 3.19 11.94
CA SER A 50 2.09 2.69 10.78
C SER A 50 1.29 2.73 9.48
N HIS A 51 -0.06 2.68 9.53
CA HIS A 51 -0.91 2.68 8.33
C HIS A 51 -0.62 3.87 7.41
N SER A 52 -0.61 5.08 7.95
CA SER A 52 -0.35 6.32 7.20
C SER A 52 1.02 6.34 6.51
N SER A 53 2.02 5.72 7.14
CA SER A 53 3.37 5.66 6.60
C SER A 53 3.51 4.51 5.58
N VAL A 54 2.85 3.37 5.81
CA VAL A 54 2.93 2.19 4.93
C VAL A 54 2.25 2.43 3.59
N THR A 55 1.14 3.17 3.56
CA THR A 55 0.48 3.54 2.30
C THR A 55 1.42 4.32 1.39
N ILE A 56 2.14 5.32 1.92
CA ILE A 56 3.13 6.12 1.18
C ILE A 56 4.33 5.27 0.76
N PHE A 57 4.84 4.44 1.66
CA PHE A 57 5.95 3.54 1.36
C PHE A 57 5.60 2.57 0.22
N MET A 58 4.41 1.98 0.26
CA MET A 58 3.91 1.06 -0.77
C MET A 58 3.68 1.76 -2.10
N LEU A 59 3.11 2.97 -2.10
CA LEU A 59 3.01 3.83 -3.28
C LEU A 59 4.39 4.07 -3.92
N THR A 60 5.39 4.37 -3.10
CA THR A 60 6.77 4.62 -3.54
C THR A 60 7.40 3.36 -4.16
N LEU A 61 7.24 2.19 -3.53
CA LEU A 61 7.70 0.92 -4.10
C LEU A 61 6.98 0.57 -5.40
N GLY A 62 5.68 0.87 -5.47
CA GLY A 62 4.88 0.77 -6.67
C GLY A 62 5.48 1.60 -7.81
N ILE A 63 5.87 2.85 -7.54
CA ILE A 63 6.50 3.73 -8.54
C ILE A 63 7.85 3.15 -9.01
N LEU A 64 8.66 2.64 -8.08
CA LEU A 64 9.95 2.03 -8.42
C LEU A 64 9.81 0.74 -9.23
N SER A 65 8.68 0.02 -9.09
CA SER A 65 8.45 -1.27 -9.74
C SER A 65 8.64 -1.20 -11.26
N ALA A 66 8.06 -0.21 -11.95
CA ALA A 66 8.17 -0.10 -13.41
C ALA A 66 9.37 0.72 -13.86
N TYR A 67 9.78 1.74 -13.11
CA TYR A 67 10.89 2.58 -13.54
C TYR A 67 12.24 1.88 -13.36
N SER A 68 12.41 1.15 -12.25
CA SER A 68 13.69 0.60 -11.84
C SER A 68 13.83 -0.88 -12.19
N PHE A 69 12.81 -1.69 -11.94
CA PHE A 69 12.92 -3.16 -12.12
C PHE A 69 12.54 -3.61 -13.52
N MET A 70 11.52 -3.02 -14.15
CA MET A 70 11.05 -3.46 -15.46
C MET A 70 12.15 -3.41 -16.54
N PRO A 71 12.92 -2.31 -16.73
CA PRO A 71 13.92 -2.26 -17.78
C PRO A 71 15.05 -3.26 -17.52
N ARG A 72 15.56 -3.31 -16.29
CA ARG A 72 16.65 -4.22 -15.89
C ARG A 72 16.29 -5.69 -16.08
N LEU A 73 15.08 -6.09 -15.68
CA LEU A 73 14.63 -7.47 -15.84
C LEU A 73 14.42 -7.84 -17.30
N ILE A 74 13.86 -6.94 -18.10
CA ILE A 74 13.63 -7.20 -19.52
C ILE A 74 14.95 -7.25 -20.31
N GLN A 75 15.93 -6.39 -19.97
CA GLN A 75 17.28 -6.45 -20.53
C GLN A 75 17.97 -7.79 -20.22
N ASN A 76 17.68 -8.38 -19.06
CA ASN A 76 18.14 -9.72 -18.68
C ASN A 76 17.28 -10.87 -19.27
N GLY A 77 16.47 -10.61 -20.29
CA GLY A 77 15.72 -11.63 -21.03
C GLY A 77 14.37 -12.03 -20.42
N VAL A 78 13.86 -11.31 -19.41
CA VAL A 78 12.54 -11.58 -18.82
C VAL A 78 11.43 -11.05 -19.73
N THR A 79 10.42 -11.87 -20.01
CA THR A 79 9.26 -11.43 -20.79
C THR A 79 8.37 -10.47 -19.99
N ARG A 80 7.68 -9.55 -20.67
CA ARG A 80 6.75 -8.61 -20.01
C ARG A 80 5.61 -9.30 -19.25
N LYS A 81 5.20 -10.49 -19.73
CA LYS A 81 4.18 -11.31 -19.08
C LYS A 81 4.72 -11.87 -17.76
N ASP A 82 5.95 -12.39 -17.78
CA ASP A 82 6.60 -12.93 -16.58
C ASP A 82 6.91 -11.82 -15.57
N TYR A 83 7.29 -10.63 -16.03
CA TYR A 83 7.46 -9.45 -15.17
C TYR A 83 6.15 -9.04 -14.50
N PHE A 84 5.05 -8.92 -15.26
CA PHE A 84 3.75 -8.56 -14.68
C PHE A 84 3.30 -9.59 -13.63
N MET A 85 3.30 -10.88 -13.97
CA MET A 85 2.91 -11.93 -13.01
C MET A 85 3.85 -11.96 -11.81
N GLY A 86 5.16 -11.86 -12.06
CA GLY A 86 6.18 -11.90 -11.02
C GLY A 86 6.07 -10.73 -10.04
N GLY A 87 5.89 -9.52 -10.57
CA GLY A 87 5.73 -8.28 -9.82
C GLY A 87 4.42 -8.23 -9.05
N SER A 88 3.31 -8.69 -9.64
CA SER A 88 2.02 -8.76 -8.94
C SER A 88 2.07 -9.68 -7.72
N VAL A 89 2.64 -10.88 -7.88
CA VAL A 89 2.80 -11.83 -6.76
C VAL A 89 3.78 -11.29 -5.71
N SER A 90 4.85 -10.60 -6.13
CA SER A 90 5.80 -9.94 -5.22
C SER A 90 5.10 -8.89 -4.35
N ALA A 91 4.23 -8.06 -4.95
CA ALA A 91 3.48 -7.03 -4.23
C ALA A 91 2.56 -7.61 -3.16
N VAL A 92 1.84 -8.69 -3.50
CA VAL A 92 0.99 -9.42 -2.55
C VAL A 92 1.84 -10.00 -1.42
N GLY A 93 2.95 -10.67 -1.75
CA GLY A 93 3.86 -11.24 -0.75
C GLY A 93 4.42 -10.20 0.21
N LEU A 94 4.88 -9.06 -0.33
CA LEU A 94 5.38 -7.94 0.48
C LEU A 94 4.31 -7.40 1.43
N THR A 95 3.09 -7.23 0.93
CA THR A 95 1.96 -6.72 1.72
C THR A 95 1.66 -7.65 2.88
N VAL A 96 1.58 -8.96 2.63
CA VAL A 96 1.34 -9.96 3.69
C VAL A 96 2.42 -9.89 4.77
N VAL A 97 3.70 -9.76 4.38
CA VAL A 97 4.81 -9.64 5.34
C VAL A 97 4.69 -8.37 6.18
N LEU A 98 4.38 -7.22 5.55
CA LEU A 98 4.24 -5.94 6.26
C LEU A 98 3.03 -5.93 7.20
N THR A 99 1.88 -6.46 6.77
CA THR A 99 0.71 -6.60 7.64
C THR A 99 1.03 -7.49 8.82
N PHE A 100 1.66 -8.65 8.59
CA PHE A 100 2.02 -9.56 9.67
C PHE A 100 2.98 -8.91 10.67
N ALA A 101 3.99 -8.18 10.18
CA ALA A 101 4.91 -7.43 11.04
C ALA A 101 4.19 -6.37 11.87
N ALA A 102 3.26 -5.61 11.27
CA ALA A 102 2.47 -4.61 11.97
C ALA A 102 1.55 -5.22 13.04
N LEU A 103 0.94 -6.38 12.75
CA LEU A 103 0.12 -7.11 13.73
C LEU A 103 0.94 -7.59 14.93
N VAL A 104 2.12 -8.16 14.68
CA VAL A 104 3.03 -8.60 15.74
C VAL A 104 3.41 -7.42 16.64
N MET A 105 3.79 -6.29 16.05
CA MET A 105 4.12 -5.08 16.82
C MET A 105 2.93 -4.55 17.61
N THR A 106 1.74 -4.52 17.01
CA THR A 106 0.52 -4.08 17.71
C THR A 106 0.20 -4.99 18.89
N PHE A 107 0.33 -6.30 18.73
CA PHE A 107 0.13 -7.26 19.82
C PHE A 107 1.14 -7.06 20.96
N LEU A 108 2.40 -6.77 20.65
CA LEU A 108 3.43 -6.41 21.63
C LEU A 108 3.07 -5.12 22.37
N ASP A 109 2.61 -4.10 21.63
CA ASP A 109 2.18 -2.81 22.19
C ASP A 109 1.06 -2.99 23.22
N TYR A 110 0.00 -3.74 22.88
CA TYR A 110 -1.10 -4.04 23.81
C TYR A 110 -0.65 -4.85 25.04
N SER A 111 0.38 -5.68 24.89
CA SER A 111 0.90 -6.52 25.98
C SER A 111 1.77 -5.74 26.97
N LEU A 112 2.50 -4.73 26.48
CA LEU A 112 3.48 -3.97 27.26
C LEU A 112 2.91 -2.67 27.82
N VAL A 113 2.00 -2.02 27.10
CA VAL A 113 1.42 -0.72 27.43
C VAL A 113 -0.09 -0.88 27.47
N LYS A 114 -0.71 -0.65 28.63
CA LYS A 114 -2.18 -0.69 28.75
C LYS A 114 -2.78 0.32 27.75
N PRO A 115 -3.80 -0.06 26.97
CA PRO A 115 -4.30 0.80 25.91
C PRO A 115 -5.13 1.95 26.49
N GLU A 116 -4.51 3.13 26.58
CA GLU A 116 -5.21 4.42 26.58
C GLU A 116 -5.07 5.05 25.18
N ALA A 117 -5.36 4.27 24.14
CA ALA A 117 -5.34 4.76 22.77
C ALA A 117 -6.64 5.54 22.49
N VAL A 118 -6.51 6.83 22.18
CA VAL A 118 -7.67 7.71 21.91
C VAL A 118 -8.23 7.50 20.51
N HIS A 119 -7.38 7.14 19.56
CA HIS A 119 -7.78 6.71 18.23
C HIS A 119 -7.05 5.42 17.87
N SER A 120 -7.81 4.38 17.56
CA SER A 120 -7.27 3.11 17.07
C SER A 120 -8.14 2.61 15.94
N LEU A 121 -7.52 2.17 14.85
CA LEU A 121 -8.19 1.42 13.78
C LEU A 121 -8.94 0.23 14.38
N LEU A 122 -8.37 -0.41 15.42
CA LEU A 122 -9.08 -1.47 16.12
C LEU A 122 -10.37 -0.99 16.77
N GLY A 123 -10.38 0.21 17.38
CA GLY A 123 -11.58 0.87 17.89
C GLY A 123 -12.60 1.23 16.80
N GLU A 124 -12.14 1.76 15.65
CA GLU A 124 -13.01 2.07 14.50
C GLU A 124 -13.75 0.82 14.00
N PHE A 125 -13.07 -0.32 13.98
CA PHE A 125 -13.66 -1.61 13.60
C PHE A 125 -14.25 -2.39 14.79
N SER A 126 -14.64 -1.71 15.88
CA SER A 126 -15.32 -2.32 17.05
C SER A 126 -14.56 -3.50 17.69
N GLY A 127 -13.24 -3.47 17.67
CA GLY A 127 -12.39 -4.55 18.20
C GLY A 127 -12.14 -5.71 17.22
N ASN A 128 -12.61 -5.61 15.98
CA ASN A 128 -12.49 -6.69 15.00
C ASN A 128 -11.11 -6.71 14.33
N TRP A 129 -10.19 -7.48 14.91
CA TRP A 129 -8.84 -7.72 14.39
C TRP A 129 -8.80 -8.16 12.93
N THR A 130 -9.77 -8.99 12.49
CA THR A 130 -9.82 -9.47 11.11
C THR A 130 -10.14 -8.34 10.14
N ALA A 131 -11.09 -7.47 10.48
CA ALA A 131 -11.46 -6.33 9.66
C ALA A 131 -10.30 -5.34 9.51
N VAL A 132 -9.61 -5.00 10.61
CA VAL A 132 -8.41 -4.14 10.60
C VAL A 132 -7.31 -4.76 9.73
N THR A 133 -7.06 -6.05 9.89
CA THR A 133 -6.02 -6.77 9.12
C THR A 133 -6.32 -6.73 7.62
N LEU A 134 -7.57 -6.96 7.24
CA LEU A 134 -8.01 -6.92 5.85
C LEU A 134 -7.91 -5.50 5.30
N TYR A 135 -8.39 -4.51 6.04
CA TYR A 135 -8.30 -3.10 5.66
C TYR A 135 -6.85 -2.69 5.41
N TYR A 136 -5.97 -2.90 6.38
CA TYR A 136 -4.56 -2.55 6.30
C TYR A 136 -3.88 -3.23 5.10
N SER A 137 -4.14 -4.53 4.89
CA SER A 137 -3.56 -5.29 3.77
C SER A 137 -4.08 -4.80 2.42
N ILE A 138 -5.38 -4.61 2.29
CA ILE A 138 -6.01 -4.23 1.02
C ILE A 138 -5.60 -2.80 0.64
N SER A 139 -5.65 -1.86 1.59
CA SER A 139 -5.27 -0.47 1.39
C SER A 139 -3.80 -0.34 0.97
N SER A 140 -2.88 -0.99 1.69
CA SER A 140 -1.46 -1.00 1.36
C SER A 140 -1.17 -1.66 0.00
N LEU A 141 -1.87 -2.73 -0.34
CA LEU A 141 -1.78 -3.36 -1.66
C LEU A 141 -2.25 -2.41 -2.76
N ILE A 142 -3.42 -1.79 -2.61
CA ILE A 142 -3.98 -0.84 -3.57
C ILE A 142 -3.00 0.31 -3.81
N MET A 143 -2.41 0.86 -2.76
CA MET A 143 -1.41 1.94 -2.88
C MET A 143 -0.19 1.52 -3.69
N TYR A 144 0.30 0.29 -3.51
CA TYR A 144 1.37 -0.24 -4.37
C TYR A 144 0.95 -0.28 -5.84
N TYR A 145 -0.26 -0.76 -6.14
CA TYR A 145 -0.73 -0.83 -7.53
C TYR A 145 -1.03 0.55 -8.13
N ILE A 146 -1.49 1.52 -7.33
CA ILE A 146 -1.61 2.92 -7.76
C ILE A 146 -0.23 3.47 -8.14
N GLY A 147 0.81 3.20 -7.34
CA GLY A 147 2.17 3.60 -7.66
C GLY A 147 2.70 2.92 -8.92
N TRP A 148 2.40 1.64 -9.11
CA TRP A 148 2.76 0.91 -10.32
C TRP A 148 2.04 1.47 -11.56
N PHE A 149 0.77 1.83 -11.41
CA PHE A 149 0.00 2.47 -12.46
C PHE A 149 0.61 3.82 -12.89
N ILE A 150 1.00 4.68 -11.93
CA ILE A 150 1.70 5.94 -12.21
C ILE A 150 2.98 5.69 -12.99
N SER A 151 3.84 4.80 -12.48
CA SER A 151 5.16 4.57 -13.07
C SER A 151 5.11 3.99 -14.48
N ILE A 152 4.18 3.08 -14.77
CA ILE A 152 3.96 2.57 -16.12
C ILE A 152 3.46 3.68 -17.07
N GLY A 153 2.62 4.59 -16.58
CA GLY A 153 2.16 5.76 -17.32
C GLY A 153 3.34 6.60 -17.82
N TYR A 154 4.22 7.00 -16.90
CA TYR A 154 5.45 7.74 -17.21
C TYR A 154 6.39 6.95 -18.13
N TYR A 155 6.60 5.66 -17.84
CA TYR A 155 7.53 4.84 -18.61
C TYR A 155 7.11 4.75 -20.09
N ARG A 156 5.82 4.50 -20.34
CA ARG A 156 5.27 4.35 -21.70
C ARG A 156 5.10 5.68 -22.42
N TYR A 157 4.44 6.65 -21.81
CA TYR A 157 3.97 7.85 -22.51
C TYR A 157 4.85 9.08 -22.30
N GLY A 158 5.91 8.97 -21.48
CA GLY A 158 6.80 10.09 -21.16
C GLY A 158 6.20 11.01 -20.10
N TRP A 159 6.87 12.14 -19.86
CA TRP A 159 6.59 13.00 -18.71
C TRP A 159 5.27 13.79 -18.84
N VAL A 160 4.94 14.30 -20.03
CA VAL A 160 3.75 15.12 -20.26
C VAL A 160 2.47 14.33 -20.01
N ILE A 161 2.32 13.18 -20.67
CA ILE A 161 1.15 12.32 -20.50
C ILE A 161 1.19 11.59 -19.14
N GLY A 162 2.37 11.37 -18.57
CA GLY A 162 2.54 10.82 -17.23
C GLY A 162 1.78 11.61 -16.15
N PHE A 163 1.68 12.94 -16.29
CA PHE A 163 0.90 13.76 -15.35
C PHE A 163 -0.58 13.39 -15.30
N VAL A 164 -1.16 12.92 -16.42
CA VAL A 164 -2.56 12.43 -16.44
C VAL A 164 -2.71 11.22 -15.52
N PHE A 165 -1.71 10.34 -15.46
CA PHE A 165 -1.73 9.18 -14.57
C PHE A 165 -1.68 9.59 -13.09
N ILE A 166 -0.95 10.65 -12.75
CA ILE A 166 -0.97 11.22 -11.38
C ILE A 166 -2.37 11.73 -11.05
N GLY A 167 -2.98 12.51 -11.97
CA GLY A 167 -4.35 13.01 -11.78
C GLY A 167 -5.37 11.90 -11.56
N ILE A 168 -5.32 10.84 -12.38
CA ILE A 168 -6.17 9.64 -12.20
C ILE A 168 -5.86 8.96 -10.87
N SER A 169 -4.59 8.85 -10.48
CA SER A 169 -4.20 8.22 -9.22
C SER A 169 -4.72 8.97 -7.99
N PHE A 170 -4.79 10.31 -8.01
CA PHE A 170 -5.43 11.06 -6.92
C PHE A 170 -6.91 10.68 -6.74
N ILE A 171 -7.63 10.47 -7.85
CA ILE A 171 -9.02 9.99 -7.81
C ILE A 171 -9.07 8.57 -7.22
N LEU A 172 -8.18 7.67 -7.64
CA LEU A 172 -8.12 6.29 -7.13
C LEU A 172 -7.76 6.23 -5.64
N ILE A 173 -6.89 7.12 -5.16
CA ILE A 173 -6.55 7.29 -3.74
C ILE A 173 -7.79 7.77 -2.97
N GLY A 174 -8.46 8.83 -3.46
CA GLY A 174 -9.68 9.34 -2.83
C GLY A 174 -10.81 8.31 -2.79
N LEU A 175 -10.95 7.49 -3.83
CA LEU A 175 -11.89 6.36 -3.83
C LEU A 175 -11.52 5.31 -2.79
N ASN A 176 -10.24 4.92 -2.68
CA ASN A 176 -9.80 3.96 -1.67
C ASN A 176 -10.11 4.46 -0.25
N ASP A 177 -9.83 5.73 0.03
CA ASP A 177 -10.10 6.32 1.35
C ASP A 177 -11.61 6.41 1.61
N HIS A 178 -12.41 6.80 0.61
CA HIS A 178 -13.87 6.86 0.73
C HIS A 178 -14.51 5.49 0.97
N ILE A 179 -13.98 4.42 0.35
CA ILE A 179 -14.50 3.05 0.50
C ILE A 179 -14.41 2.55 1.95
N TRP A 180 -13.41 3.01 2.70
CA TRP A 180 -13.13 2.53 4.05
C TRP A 180 -13.42 3.56 5.16
N GLU A 181 -13.81 4.78 4.79
CA GLU A 181 -14.04 5.92 5.71
C GLU A 181 -12.87 6.28 6.64
N VAL A 182 -11.69 5.68 6.45
CA VAL A 182 -10.52 5.90 7.30
C VAL A 182 -9.74 7.14 6.85
N GLU A 183 -9.38 7.99 7.81
CA GLU A 183 -9.08 9.41 7.65
C GLU A 183 -7.73 9.80 6.99
N PHE A 184 -7.20 9.04 6.01
CA PHE A 184 -5.87 9.36 5.47
C PHE A 184 -5.83 10.64 4.60
N LEU A 185 -6.75 10.80 3.63
CA LEU A 185 -6.94 12.04 2.86
C LEU A 185 -8.42 12.45 2.82
N LYS A 186 -8.99 12.83 3.97
CA LYS A 186 -10.33 13.48 4.05
C LYS A 186 -10.49 14.60 2.99
N GLY A 187 -9.41 15.31 2.67
CA GLY A 187 -9.38 16.36 1.66
C GLY A 187 -9.68 15.87 0.24
N ALA A 188 -9.19 14.71 -0.19
CA ALA A 188 -9.41 14.18 -1.54
C ALA A 188 -10.79 13.51 -1.68
N ALA A 189 -11.24 12.78 -0.65
CA ALA A 189 -12.55 12.15 -0.64
C ALA A 189 -13.69 13.19 -0.70
N LYS A 190 -13.54 14.36 -0.06
CA LYS A 190 -14.50 15.47 -0.12
C LYS A 190 -14.74 16.05 -1.51
N TRP A 191 -13.86 15.80 -2.48
CA TRP A 191 -14.05 16.26 -3.86
C TRP A 191 -14.96 15.33 -4.67
N LEU A 192 -15.28 14.14 -4.14
CA LEU A 192 -16.20 13.22 -4.80
C LEU A 192 -17.65 13.68 -4.57
N PRO A 193 -18.50 13.68 -5.62
CA PRO A 193 -19.88 14.20 -5.53
C PRO A 193 -20.85 13.23 -4.84
N PHE A 194 -20.36 12.12 -4.28
CA PHE A 194 -21.17 11.09 -3.65
C PHE A 194 -20.66 10.85 -2.23
N ASN A 195 -21.58 10.77 -1.27
CA ASN A 195 -21.32 10.32 0.08
C ASN A 195 -21.99 8.97 0.28
N VAL A 196 -21.21 7.97 0.65
CA VAL A 196 -21.72 6.70 1.17
C VAL A 196 -21.58 6.78 2.67
N ASP A 197 -22.69 6.97 3.38
CA ASP A 197 -22.67 7.04 4.84
C ASP A 197 -22.54 5.62 5.43
N ASN A 198 -21.48 5.36 6.19
CA ASN A 198 -21.22 4.13 6.95
C ASN A 198 -21.33 2.84 6.09
N PRO A 199 -20.42 2.65 5.10
CA PRO A 199 -20.45 1.49 4.24
C PRO A 199 -20.28 0.20 5.04
N SER A 200 -21.13 -0.79 4.75
CA SER A 200 -20.95 -2.13 5.30
C SER A 200 -19.57 -2.68 4.92
N ILE A 201 -18.91 -3.40 5.83
CA ILE A 201 -17.62 -4.08 5.59
C ILE A 201 -17.65 -4.90 4.29
N ALA A 202 -18.77 -5.58 3.99
CA ALA A 202 -18.93 -6.35 2.77
C ALA A 202 -18.89 -5.46 1.51
N PHE A 203 -19.54 -4.29 1.56
CA PHE A 203 -19.50 -3.31 0.48
C PHE A 203 -18.08 -2.76 0.27
N SER A 204 -17.37 -2.46 1.37
CA SER A 204 -15.99 -1.96 1.30
C SER A 204 -15.02 -2.98 0.70
N LEU A 205 -15.17 -4.25 1.07
CA LEU A 205 -14.38 -5.35 0.51
C LEU A 205 -14.65 -5.54 -0.98
N ILE A 206 -15.92 -5.60 -1.40
CA ILE A 206 -16.29 -5.78 -2.81
C ILE A 206 -15.76 -4.60 -3.64
N SER A 207 -15.96 -3.37 -3.17
CA SER A 207 -15.50 -2.16 -3.87
C SER A 207 -13.98 -2.14 -4.02
N SER A 208 -13.24 -2.55 -2.98
CA SER A 208 -11.79 -2.66 -3.02
C SER A 208 -11.29 -3.73 -3.99
N VAL A 209 -11.97 -4.87 -4.05
CA VAL A 209 -11.67 -5.94 -5.03
C VAL A 209 -11.90 -5.45 -6.46
N ILE A 210 -12.99 -4.70 -6.69
CA ILE A 210 -13.28 -4.10 -7.99
C ILE A 210 -12.17 -3.10 -8.38
N LEU A 211 -11.80 -2.19 -7.47
CA LEU A 211 -10.73 -1.22 -7.68
C LEU A 211 -9.40 -1.92 -8.03
N PHE A 212 -9.08 -2.97 -7.28
CA PHE A 212 -7.89 -3.79 -7.51
C PHE A 212 -7.89 -4.47 -8.89
N ILE A 213 -9.02 -5.03 -9.32
CA ILE A 213 -9.16 -5.64 -10.66
C ILE A 213 -9.00 -4.60 -11.76
N ILE A 214 -9.57 -3.39 -11.59
CA ILE A 214 -9.44 -2.28 -12.53
C ILE A 214 -7.97 -1.87 -12.67
N LEU A 215 -7.26 -1.70 -11.54
CA LEU A 215 -5.83 -1.38 -11.52
C LEU A 215 -4.99 -2.44 -12.24
N LEU A 216 -5.17 -3.72 -11.89
CA LEU A 216 -4.45 -4.83 -12.52
C LEU A 216 -4.68 -4.89 -14.03
N THR A 217 -5.94 -4.76 -14.45
CA THR A 217 -6.31 -4.83 -15.87
C THR A 217 -5.71 -3.65 -16.65
N SER A 218 -5.73 -2.46 -16.05
CA SER A 218 -5.14 -1.24 -16.64
C SER A 218 -3.63 -1.39 -16.80
N ILE A 219 -2.92 -1.77 -15.72
CA ILE A 219 -1.49 -2.04 -15.70
C ILE A 219 -1.13 -3.09 -16.75
N ARG A 220 -1.88 -4.20 -16.81
CA ARG A 220 -1.64 -5.30 -17.77
C ARG A 220 -1.79 -4.84 -19.21
N SER A 221 -2.82 -4.05 -19.49
CA SER A 221 -3.14 -3.54 -20.82
C SER A 221 -2.08 -2.58 -21.33
N ILE A 222 -1.56 -1.72 -20.44
CA ILE A 222 -0.50 -0.77 -20.78
C ILE A 222 0.83 -1.53 -20.97
N THR A 223 1.22 -2.38 -20.02
CA THR A 223 2.48 -3.16 -20.05
C THR A 223 2.63 -4.00 -21.31
N ARG A 224 1.52 -4.57 -21.84
CA ARG A 224 1.55 -5.38 -23.05
C ARG A 224 2.10 -4.61 -24.27
N ARG A 225 1.84 -3.30 -24.35
CA ARG A 225 2.09 -2.46 -25.54
C ARG A 225 3.30 -1.52 -25.44
N ILE A 226 4.10 -1.63 -24.38
CA ILE A 226 5.23 -0.72 -24.15
C ILE A 226 6.35 -0.98 -25.16
N ARG A 227 7.07 0.04 -25.63
CA ARG A 227 8.35 -0.15 -26.31
C ARG A 227 9.45 0.02 -25.26
N ILE A 228 10.36 -0.93 -25.16
CA ILE A 228 11.42 -0.88 -24.14
C ILE A 228 12.37 0.22 -24.58
N LYS A 229 12.50 1.26 -23.75
CA LYS A 229 13.53 2.28 -23.93
C LYS A 229 14.85 1.66 -23.46
N MET A 230 15.82 1.59 -24.39
CA MET A 230 17.20 1.19 -24.08
C MET A 230 17.95 2.39 -23.54
#